data_AF-D8TKV2-F1
#
_entry.id   AF-D8TKV2-F1
#
_cell.length_a   1.000
_cell.length_b   1.000
_cell.length_c   1.000
_cell.angle_alpha   90.00
_cell.angle_beta   90.00
_cell.angle_gamma   90.00
#
_symmetry.space_group_name_H-M   'P 1'
#
loop_
_entity.id
_entity.type
_entity.pdbx_description
1 polymer ?
#
loop_
_entity_poly.entity_id
_entity_poly.type
_entity_poly.pdbx_seq_one_letter_code
_entity_poly.pdbx_strand_id
1 'polypeptide(L)'
;MAAGGGGGAGGGRQGCRLKFSREAVLATLEGQTKEVQLWEQLEVGYALRNLPRIFCPHAACSCPLLLPATGEQPLPSNQPSTCPACGKGFCPRCRIPGWHKGYSCAQYQALPPEERNPDTAAVLRLSAARSWQRCPQCRSLVERAGGCNYIRCRCGRQFCYQCGLPYLSSKPSPTNLHGTQACRCPLWHG
;
A
#
# COMPACT_ATOMS: atom_id res chain seq x y z
N MET A 1 -19.09 30.11 -73.15
CA MET A 1 -20.19 29.29 -72.62
C MET A 1 -20.08 29.27 -71.11
N ALA A 2 -21.20 29.47 -70.43
CA ALA A 2 -21.29 29.66 -69.00
C ALA A 2 -21.03 28.37 -68.19
N ALA A 3 -20.35 28.53 -67.07
CA ALA A 3 -20.59 27.83 -65.79
C ALA A 3 -19.77 28.64 -64.76
N GLY A 4 -20.35 29.29 -63.76
CA GLY A 4 -21.39 28.78 -62.87
C GLY A 4 -20.70 28.01 -61.75
N GLY A 5 -20.30 28.71 -60.68
CA GLY A 5 -19.64 28.12 -59.52
C GLY A 5 -19.67 29.10 -58.37
N GLY A 6 -20.84 29.20 -57.74
CA GLY A 6 -21.13 30.11 -56.64
C GLY A 6 -20.28 29.87 -55.40
N GLY A 7 -20.13 30.94 -54.63
CA GLY A 7 -19.35 30.97 -53.41
C GLY A 7 -19.86 30.02 -52.33
N GLY A 8 -18.90 29.47 -51.59
CA GLY A 8 -19.09 28.89 -50.28
C GLY A 8 -18.09 29.53 -49.33
N ALA A 9 -18.52 30.56 -48.60
CA ALA A 9 -17.80 31.14 -47.49
C ALA A 9 -17.73 30.11 -46.35
N GLY A 10 -16.71 29.24 -46.40
CA GLY A 10 -16.36 28.33 -45.31
C GLY A 10 -15.34 28.98 -44.40
N GLY A 11 -15.76 29.97 -43.60
CA GLY A 11 -14.95 30.58 -42.54
C GLY A 11 -14.71 29.61 -41.38
N GLY A 12 -14.02 28.50 -41.65
CA GLY A 12 -13.49 27.61 -40.62
C GLY A 12 -12.38 28.37 -39.91
N ARG A 13 -12.56 28.64 -38.61
CA ARG A 13 -11.50 29.21 -37.76
C ARG A 13 -10.32 28.23 -37.74
N GLN A 14 -9.39 28.42 -38.67
CA GLN A 14 -8.11 27.75 -38.66
C GLN A 14 -7.37 28.21 -37.40
N GLY A 15 -7.43 27.37 -36.36
CA GLY A 15 -6.76 27.63 -35.10
C GLY A 15 -5.30 27.99 -35.35
N CYS A 16 -4.85 29.08 -34.74
CA CYS A 16 -3.48 29.53 -34.86
C CYS A 16 -2.52 28.43 -34.37
N ARG A 17 -1.58 27.99 -35.21
CA ARG A 17 -0.55 26.99 -34.87
C ARG A 17 0.78 27.61 -34.46
N LEU A 18 0.82 28.93 -34.24
CA LEU A 18 2.03 29.61 -33.80
C LEU A 18 2.50 29.02 -32.46
N LYS A 19 3.77 28.63 -32.41
CA LYS A 19 4.43 28.20 -31.19
C LYS A 19 5.16 29.40 -30.62
N PHE A 20 4.88 29.74 -29.37
CA PHE A 20 5.59 30.78 -28.65
C PHE A 20 6.83 30.19 -27.97
N SER A 21 7.94 30.92 -27.97
CA SER A 21 9.11 30.54 -27.18
C SER A 21 8.85 30.78 -25.69
N ARG A 22 9.59 30.09 -24.82
CA ARG A 22 9.48 30.27 -23.37
C ARG A 22 9.73 31.73 -22.98
N GLU A 23 10.71 32.37 -23.60
CA GLU A 23 11.08 33.77 -23.36
C GLU A 23 9.94 34.71 -23.76
N ALA A 24 9.29 34.48 -24.91
CA ALA A 24 8.17 35.30 -25.37
C ALA A 24 6.95 35.19 -24.43
N VAL A 25 6.67 33.98 -23.92
CA VAL A 25 5.59 33.78 -22.94
C VAL A 25 5.93 34.49 -21.63
N LEU A 26 7.14 34.32 -21.11
CA LEU A 26 7.56 34.95 -19.85
C LEU A 26 7.59 36.49 -19.93
N ALA A 27 8.00 37.04 -21.08
CA ALA A 27 7.95 38.49 -21.31
C ALA A 27 6.51 39.04 -21.28
N THR A 28 5.54 38.24 -21.74
CA THR A 28 4.12 38.63 -21.69
C THR A 28 3.55 38.58 -20.27
N LEU A 29 4.14 37.74 -19.41
CA LEU A 29 3.74 37.56 -18.00
C LEU A 29 4.57 38.41 -17.03
N GLU A 30 5.35 39.38 -17.52
CA GLU A 30 6.18 40.23 -16.67
C GLU A 30 5.33 40.97 -15.61
N GLY A 31 5.79 40.96 -14.35
CA GLY A 31 5.05 41.52 -13.21
C GLY A 31 3.90 40.67 -12.66
N GLN A 32 3.54 39.56 -13.32
CA GLN A 32 2.47 38.64 -12.91
C GLN A 32 3.05 37.39 -12.24
N THR A 33 3.50 37.53 -11.00
CA THR A 33 4.26 36.46 -10.30
C THR A 33 3.50 35.14 -10.13
N LYS A 34 2.17 35.17 -9.99
CA LYS A 34 1.38 33.93 -9.81
C LYS A 34 1.23 33.18 -11.13
N GLU A 35 1.08 33.92 -12.22
CA GLU A 35 0.92 33.42 -13.57
C GLU A 35 2.23 32.83 -14.09
N VAL A 36 3.36 33.47 -13.78
CA VAL A 36 4.70 32.90 -14.03
C VAL A 36 4.87 31.57 -13.29
N GLN A 37 4.55 31.51 -11.99
CA GLN A 37 4.62 30.27 -11.22
C GLN A 37 3.72 29.16 -11.79
N LEU A 38 2.50 29.51 -12.20
CA LEU A 38 1.58 28.56 -12.82
C LEU A 38 2.10 28.06 -14.17
N TRP A 39 2.66 28.94 -15.01
CA TRP A 39 3.26 28.57 -16.29
C TRP A 39 4.40 27.57 -16.10
N GLU A 40 5.31 27.84 -15.15
CA GLU A 40 6.41 26.93 -14.84
C GLU A 40 5.91 25.56 -14.35
N GLN A 41 4.86 25.52 -13.52
CA GLN A 41 4.21 24.27 -13.11
C GLN A 41 3.60 23.50 -14.29
N LEU A 42 2.96 24.21 -15.23
CA LEU A 42 2.38 23.61 -16.42
C LEU A 42 3.45 23.08 -17.39
N GLU A 43 4.56 23.81 -17.54
CA GLU A 43 5.69 23.42 -18.39
C GLU A 43 6.32 22.12 -17.87
N VAL A 44 6.61 22.06 -16.56
CA VAL A 44 7.07 20.84 -15.89
C VAL A 44 6.02 19.72 -16.00
N GLY A 45 4.75 20.03 -15.69
CA GLY A 45 3.66 19.07 -15.77
C GLY A 45 3.48 18.46 -17.17
N TYR A 46 3.66 19.25 -18.21
CA TYR A 46 3.62 18.81 -19.61
C TYR A 46 4.82 17.92 -19.95
N ALA A 47 6.03 18.33 -19.58
CA ALA A 47 7.25 17.54 -19.80
C ALA A 47 7.20 16.18 -19.09
N LEU A 48 6.62 16.12 -17.89
CA LEU A 48 6.50 14.90 -17.10
C LEU A 48 5.26 14.05 -17.46
N ARG A 49 4.34 14.57 -18.29
CA ARG A 49 3.03 13.94 -18.54
C ARG A 49 3.12 12.50 -19.01
N ASN A 50 4.08 12.22 -19.89
CA ASN A 50 4.24 10.93 -20.55
C ASN A 50 5.34 10.05 -19.91
N LEU A 51 5.97 10.53 -18.83
CA LEU A 51 7.02 9.77 -18.15
C LEU A 51 6.40 8.80 -17.13
N PRO A 52 6.93 7.56 -17.06
CA PRO A 52 6.52 6.62 -16.02
C PRO A 52 6.89 7.19 -14.65
N ARG A 53 5.92 7.27 -13.75
CA ARG A 53 6.12 7.80 -12.40
C ARG A 53 5.43 6.94 -11.36
N ILE A 54 5.98 6.96 -10.16
CA ILE A 54 5.36 6.46 -8.95
C ILE A 54 5.27 7.62 -7.94
N PHE A 55 4.50 7.43 -6.88
CA PHE A 55 4.45 8.38 -5.78
C PHE A 55 5.21 7.82 -4.58
N CYS A 56 5.82 8.70 -3.80
CA CYS A 56 6.42 8.32 -2.54
C CYS A 56 5.36 7.67 -1.64
N PRO A 57 5.57 6.45 -1.13
CA PRO A 57 4.54 5.73 -0.36
C PRO A 57 4.37 6.26 1.07
N HIS A 58 5.24 7.18 1.51
CA HIS A 58 5.05 7.87 2.78
C HIS A 58 3.94 8.91 2.63
N ALA A 59 2.81 8.68 3.32
CA ALA A 59 1.61 9.51 3.22
C ALA A 59 1.88 11.02 3.39
N ALA A 60 2.74 11.38 4.35
CA ALA A 60 3.12 12.77 4.61
C ALA A 60 3.97 13.44 3.51
N CYS A 61 4.51 12.66 2.55
CA CYS A 61 5.32 13.17 1.45
C CYS A 61 4.57 13.11 0.13
N SER A 62 4.15 11.92 -0.31
CA SER A 62 3.41 11.69 -1.56
C SER A 62 3.99 12.36 -2.82
N CYS A 63 5.26 12.77 -2.81
CA CYS A 63 5.92 13.46 -3.92
C CYS A 63 6.07 12.51 -5.13
N PRO A 64 5.87 13.01 -6.38
CA PRO A 64 6.09 12.21 -7.58
C PRO A 64 7.56 11.87 -7.77
N LEU A 65 7.83 10.62 -8.17
CA LEU A 65 9.15 10.07 -8.44
C LEU A 65 9.16 9.50 -9.86
N LEU A 66 10.09 9.98 -10.68
CA LEU A 66 10.25 9.50 -12.04
C LEU A 66 10.95 8.14 -12.04
N LEU A 67 10.42 7.21 -12.83
CA LEU A 67 11.08 5.95 -13.13
C LEU A 67 12.01 6.15 -14.33
N PRO A 68 13.12 5.40 -14.42
CA PRO A 68 13.96 5.40 -15.61
C PRO A 68 13.12 5.13 -16.87
N ALA A 69 13.33 5.94 -17.90
CA ALA A 69 12.48 5.96 -19.11
C ALA A 69 12.59 4.70 -19.98
N THR A 70 13.58 3.84 -19.76
CA THR A 70 13.83 2.66 -20.57
C THR A 70 13.76 1.40 -19.72
N GLY A 71 12.99 0.42 -20.19
CA GLY A 71 12.88 -0.92 -19.61
C GLY A 71 14.17 -1.75 -19.67
N GLU A 72 15.33 -1.11 -19.81
CA GLU A 72 16.65 -1.74 -19.89
C GLU A 72 17.30 -1.91 -18.52
N GLN A 73 16.88 -1.13 -17.52
CA GLN A 73 17.30 -1.34 -16.14
C GLN A 73 16.10 -1.69 -15.27
N PRO A 74 15.95 -2.98 -14.90
CA PRO A 74 14.94 -3.38 -13.95
C PRO A 74 15.10 -2.55 -12.68
N LEU A 75 14.00 -1.94 -12.22
CA LEU A 75 13.91 -1.40 -10.85
C LEU A 75 14.62 -2.34 -9.87
N PRO A 76 15.58 -1.85 -9.06
CA PRO A 76 16.40 -2.70 -8.22
C PRO A 76 15.50 -3.59 -7.37
N SER A 77 15.55 -4.90 -7.62
CA SER A 77 14.61 -5.86 -7.02
C SER A 77 14.97 -6.19 -5.57
N ASN A 78 16.23 -5.98 -5.19
CA ASN A 78 16.80 -6.42 -3.93
C ASN A 78 17.36 -5.29 -3.06
N GLN A 79 17.11 -4.03 -3.38
CA GLN A 79 17.56 -2.89 -2.55
C GLN A 79 16.48 -1.81 -2.39
N PRO A 80 16.41 -1.18 -1.20
CA PRO A 80 15.54 -0.03 -1.00
C PRO A 80 16.02 1.17 -1.82
N SER A 81 15.08 2.01 -2.23
CA SER A 81 15.36 3.32 -2.80
C SER A 81 15.03 4.42 -1.80
N THR A 82 15.73 5.54 -1.87
CA THR A 82 15.50 6.69 -0.99
C THR A 82 14.72 7.76 -1.72
N CYS A 83 13.66 8.29 -1.10
CA CYS A 83 12.93 9.42 -1.66
C CYS A 83 13.79 10.70 -1.56
N PRO A 84 14.06 11.42 -2.66
CA PRO A 84 14.86 12.65 -2.63
C PRO A 84 14.14 13.80 -1.89
N ALA A 85 12.81 13.80 -1.86
CA ALA A 85 12.03 14.86 -1.22
C ALA A 85 11.97 14.74 0.31
N CYS A 86 11.92 13.51 0.86
CA CYS A 86 11.77 13.30 2.31
C CYS A 86 12.88 12.48 2.96
N GLY A 87 13.84 11.97 2.19
CA GLY A 87 14.96 11.17 2.68
C GLY A 87 14.60 9.76 3.19
N LYS A 88 13.32 9.37 3.14
CA LYS A 88 12.87 8.08 3.68
C LYS A 88 13.01 6.95 2.64
N GLY A 89 13.44 5.78 3.12
CA GLY A 89 13.61 4.58 2.29
C GLY A 89 12.28 3.88 1.97
N PHE A 90 12.15 3.33 0.77
CA PHE A 90 10.96 2.60 0.32
C PHE A 90 11.33 1.52 -0.71
N CYS A 91 10.43 0.55 -0.92
CA CYS A 91 10.57 -0.39 -2.03
C CYS A 91 9.86 0.16 -3.28
N PRO A 92 10.57 0.42 -4.39
CA PRO A 92 9.95 1.06 -5.56
C PRO A 92 9.09 0.08 -6.39
N ARG A 93 9.29 -1.25 -6.22
CA ARG A 93 8.43 -2.28 -6.81
C ARG A 93 7.15 -2.53 -6.01
N CYS A 94 7.28 -2.75 -4.70
CA CYS A 94 6.13 -3.01 -3.82
C CYS A 94 5.35 -1.73 -3.47
N ARG A 95 5.96 -0.54 -3.64
CA ARG A 95 5.40 0.77 -3.30
C ARG A 95 4.96 0.85 -1.83
N ILE A 96 5.78 0.31 -0.95
CA ILE A 96 5.57 0.35 0.50
C ILE A 96 6.59 1.28 1.17
N PRO A 97 6.23 1.95 2.28
CA PRO A 97 7.20 2.59 3.16
C PRO A 97 8.20 1.55 3.70
N GLY A 98 9.47 1.92 3.80
CA GLY A 98 10.51 1.03 4.32
C GLY A 98 10.93 -0.10 3.38
N TRP A 99 11.31 -1.24 3.97
CA TRP A 99 11.85 -2.39 3.22
C TRP A 99 11.38 -3.72 3.81
N HIS A 100 11.02 -4.67 2.95
CA HIS A 100 10.58 -6.01 3.34
C HIS A 100 11.78 -6.94 3.63
N LYS A 101 12.52 -6.66 4.71
CA LYS A 101 13.68 -7.48 5.13
C LYS A 101 13.29 -8.96 5.31
N GLY A 102 14.05 -9.86 4.69
CA GLY A 102 13.83 -11.30 4.76
C GLY A 102 12.85 -11.87 3.72
N TYR A 103 12.25 -11.01 2.88
CA TYR A 103 11.35 -11.42 1.81
C TYR A 103 11.77 -10.81 0.46
N SER A 104 11.59 -11.56 -0.61
CA SER A 104 11.54 -10.99 -1.96
C SER A 104 10.26 -10.16 -2.15
N CYS A 105 10.23 -9.28 -3.15
CA CYS A 105 9.01 -8.52 -3.49
C CYS A 105 7.80 -9.46 -3.69
N ALA A 106 8.00 -10.60 -4.36
CA ALA A 106 6.95 -11.57 -4.63
C ALA A 106 6.46 -12.27 -3.35
N GLN A 107 7.39 -12.72 -2.50
CA GLN A 107 7.04 -13.32 -1.21
C GLN A 107 6.28 -12.34 -0.32
N TYR A 108 6.73 -11.08 -0.28
CA TYR A 108 6.06 -10.04 0.49
C TYR A 108 4.64 -9.76 -0.01
N GLN A 109 4.42 -9.68 -1.32
CA GLN A 109 3.08 -9.46 -1.88
C GLN A 109 2.13 -10.65 -1.67
N ALA A 110 2.67 -11.86 -1.52
CA ALA A 110 1.90 -13.05 -1.20
C ALA A 110 1.46 -13.12 0.28
N LEU A 111 2.03 -12.29 1.16
CA LEU A 111 1.61 -12.24 2.56
C LEU A 111 0.19 -11.71 2.71
N PRO A 112 -0.56 -12.16 3.73
CA PRO A 112 -1.85 -11.56 4.07
C PRO A 112 -1.71 -10.03 4.31
N PRO A 113 -2.70 -9.20 3.95
CA PRO A 113 -2.63 -7.74 4.13
C PRO A 113 -2.25 -7.31 5.55
N GLU A 114 -2.71 -8.03 6.55
CA GLU A 114 -2.37 -7.79 7.96
C GLU A 114 -0.88 -7.98 8.26
N GLU A 115 -0.17 -8.85 7.54
CA GLU A 115 1.27 -9.09 7.78
C GLU A 115 2.15 -8.13 6.96
N ARG A 116 1.55 -7.42 5.99
CA ARG A 116 2.17 -6.37 5.17
C ARG A 116 2.10 -4.97 5.81
N ASN A 117 1.39 -4.82 6.92
CA ASN A 117 1.41 -3.57 7.67
C ASN A 117 2.55 -3.63 8.70
N PRO A 118 3.54 -2.71 8.69
CA PRO A 118 4.66 -2.72 9.64
C PRO A 118 4.21 -2.67 11.11
N ASP A 119 3.12 -1.96 11.42
CA ASP A 119 2.58 -1.86 12.78
C ASP A 119 2.00 -3.20 13.25
N THR A 120 1.26 -3.87 12.35
CA THR A 120 0.72 -5.20 12.62
C THR A 120 1.81 -6.27 12.61
N ALA A 121 2.84 -6.14 11.79
CA ALA A 121 3.95 -7.07 11.70
C ALA A 121 4.75 -7.14 13.01
N ALA A 122 4.95 -6.00 13.69
CA ALA A 122 5.58 -5.96 15.01
C ALA A 122 4.75 -6.72 16.06
N VAL A 123 3.43 -6.48 16.08
CA VAL A 123 2.48 -7.19 16.96
C VAL A 123 2.49 -8.69 16.66
N LEU A 124 2.52 -9.09 15.39
CA LEU A 124 2.57 -10.49 14.99
C LEU A 124 3.87 -11.19 15.39
N ARG A 125 5.03 -10.52 15.25
CA ARG A 125 6.31 -11.06 15.73
C ARG A 125 6.33 -11.24 17.24
N LEU A 126 5.84 -10.24 17.99
CA LEU A 126 5.69 -10.35 19.44
C LEU A 126 4.74 -11.51 19.80
N SER A 127 3.65 -11.63 19.06
CA SER A 127 2.67 -12.70 19.26
C SER A 127 3.29 -14.08 19.05
N ALA A 128 4.14 -14.27 18.04
CA ALA A 128 4.84 -15.53 17.80
C ALA A 128 5.85 -15.82 18.91
N ALA A 129 6.65 -14.82 19.31
CA ALA A 129 7.63 -14.96 20.38
C ALA A 129 6.97 -15.31 21.73
N ARG A 130 5.77 -14.77 21.99
CA ARG A 130 4.98 -15.04 23.20
C ARG A 130 3.98 -16.19 23.05
N SER A 131 3.98 -16.89 21.90
CA SER A 131 3.03 -17.96 21.60
C SER A 131 1.57 -17.56 21.84
N TRP A 132 1.20 -16.34 21.45
CA TRP A 132 -0.18 -15.86 21.44
C TRP A 132 -1.00 -16.57 20.37
N GLN A 133 -2.21 -16.99 20.74
CA GLN A 133 -3.07 -17.76 19.85
C GLN A 133 -4.10 -16.86 19.15
N ARG A 134 -4.39 -17.12 17.87
CA ARG A 134 -5.48 -16.43 17.16
C ARG A 134 -6.81 -17.13 17.44
N CYS A 135 -7.85 -16.36 17.76
CA CYS A 135 -9.20 -16.89 17.86
C CYS A 135 -9.63 -17.53 16.52
N PRO A 136 -10.16 -18.77 16.51
CA PRO A 136 -10.57 -19.43 15.27
C PRO A 136 -11.76 -18.75 14.58
N GLN A 137 -12.52 -17.93 15.31
CA GLN A 137 -13.70 -17.24 14.77
C GLN A 137 -13.40 -15.80 14.35
N CYS A 138 -12.88 -14.96 15.26
CA CYS A 138 -12.67 -13.52 14.98
C CYS A 138 -11.22 -13.16 14.68
N ARG A 139 -10.29 -14.13 14.69
CA ARG A 139 -8.86 -13.98 14.39
C ARG A 139 -8.07 -13.02 15.29
N SER A 140 -8.71 -12.43 16.31
CA SER A 140 -8.03 -11.63 17.34
C SER A 140 -6.95 -12.44 18.05
N LEU A 141 -5.80 -11.82 18.26
CA LEU A 141 -4.73 -12.40 19.08
C LEU A 141 -5.16 -12.41 20.55
N VAL A 142 -4.93 -13.54 21.20
CA VAL A 142 -5.22 -13.75 22.60
C VAL A 142 -3.92 -14.12 23.30
N GLU A 143 -3.58 -13.37 24.34
CA GLU A 143 -2.51 -13.71 25.29
C GLU A 143 -3.11 -14.54 26.42
N ARG A 144 -2.45 -15.66 26.77
CA ARG A 144 -2.77 -16.42 27.98
C ARG A 144 -1.89 -15.95 29.14
N ALA A 145 -2.49 -15.32 30.13
CA ALA A 145 -1.79 -14.86 31.34
C ALA A 145 -1.38 -16.02 32.28
N GLY A 146 -2.04 -17.18 32.19
CA GLY A 146 -1.75 -18.37 32.98
C GLY A 146 -2.92 -19.36 32.97
N GLY A 147 -2.76 -20.51 33.63
CA GLY A 147 -3.83 -21.50 33.84
C GLY A 147 -3.94 -22.56 32.74
N CYS A 148 -5.15 -23.06 32.52
CA CYS A 148 -5.42 -24.18 31.61
C CYS A 148 -5.45 -23.75 30.13
N ASN A 149 -5.57 -24.73 29.23
CA ASN A 149 -5.69 -24.53 27.79
C ASN A 149 -7.06 -24.03 27.34
N TYR A 150 -8.04 -23.93 28.23
CA TYR A 150 -9.33 -23.37 27.90
C TYR A 150 -9.28 -21.86 27.80
N ILE A 151 -9.69 -21.32 26.66
CA ILE A 151 -9.79 -19.87 26.44
C ILE A 151 -11.17 -19.54 25.90
N ARG A 152 -11.77 -18.48 26.47
CA ARG A 152 -12.96 -17.83 25.93
C ARG A 152 -12.57 -16.48 25.36
N CYS A 153 -12.70 -16.35 24.04
CA CYS A 153 -12.46 -15.09 23.36
C CYS A 153 -13.50 -14.03 23.75
N ARG A 154 -13.17 -12.74 23.60
CA ARG A 154 -14.10 -11.61 23.74
C ARG A 154 -15.30 -11.71 22.79
N CYS A 155 -15.14 -12.36 21.63
CA CYS A 155 -16.25 -12.64 20.70
C CYS A 155 -17.16 -13.79 21.17
N GLY A 156 -16.90 -14.37 22.34
CA GLY A 156 -17.67 -15.48 22.92
C GLY A 156 -17.17 -16.87 22.52
N ARG A 157 -16.32 -17.00 21.49
CA ARG A 157 -15.84 -18.30 21.03
C ARG A 157 -14.89 -18.95 22.04
N GLN A 158 -15.13 -20.22 22.34
CA GLN A 158 -14.32 -21.04 23.25
C GLN A 158 -13.42 -21.98 22.43
N PHE A 159 -12.14 -22.04 22.77
CA PHE A 159 -11.15 -22.82 22.03
C PHE A 159 -9.95 -23.22 22.91
N CYS A 160 -9.19 -24.21 22.45
CA CYS A 160 -7.95 -24.64 23.07
C CYS A 160 -6.81 -23.69 22.70
N TYR A 161 -6.12 -23.10 23.68
CA TYR A 161 -5.01 -22.18 23.44
C TYR A 161 -3.85 -22.85 22.70
N GLN A 162 -3.51 -24.09 23.06
CA GLN A 162 -2.39 -24.83 22.49
C GLN A 162 -2.53 -25.05 20.98
N CYS A 163 -3.72 -25.43 20.50
CA CYS A 163 -3.92 -25.85 19.11
C CYS A 163 -4.93 -25.01 18.31
N GLY A 164 -5.62 -24.06 18.95
CA GLY A 164 -6.61 -23.20 18.30
C GLY A 164 -7.95 -23.88 17.99
N LEU A 165 -8.11 -25.18 18.24
CA LEU A 165 -9.35 -25.91 17.93
C LEU A 165 -10.50 -25.51 18.88
N PRO A 166 -11.74 -25.42 18.38
CA PRO A 166 -12.88 -25.00 19.17
C PRO A 166 -13.28 -26.04 20.23
N TYR A 167 -13.96 -25.58 21.28
CA TYR A 167 -14.74 -26.46 22.14
C TYR A 167 -16.06 -26.82 21.44
N LEU A 168 -16.41 -28.11 21.50
CA LEU A 168 -17.64 -28.67 20.94
C LEU A 168 -18.83 -28.47 21.89
N SER A 169 -18.57 -28.48 23.19
CA SER A 169 -19.58 -28.33 24.24
C SER A 169 -18.99 -27.60 25.43
N SER A 170 -19.77 -26.72 26.05
CA SER A 170 -19.44 -26.08 27.32
C SER A 170 -20.02 -26.81 28.53
N LYS A 171 -20.62 -27.99 28.35
CA LYS A 171 -21.14 -28.81 29.45
C LYS A 171 -19.95 -29.50 30.16
N PRO A 172 -19.72 -29.24 31.46
CA PRO A 172 -18.62 -29.85 32.20
C PRO A 172 -18.66 -31.38 32.14
N SER A 173 -17.48 -32.00 32.15
CA SER A 173 -17.29 -33.44 32.32
C SER A 173 -16.39 -33.72 33.53
N PRO A 174 -16.32 -34.98 34.03
CA PRO A 174 -15.43 -35.33 35.13
C PRO A 174 -13.95 -35.03 34.88
N THR A 175 -13.53 -34.94 33.62
CA THR A 175 -12.14 -34.71 33.22
C THR A 175 -11.87 -33.31 32.68
N ASN A 176 -12.91 -32.51 32.44
CA ASN A 176 -12.78 -31.13 31.96
C ASN A 176 -13.97 -30.27 32.43
N LEU A 177 -13.71 -29.38 33.39
CA LEU A 177 -14.71 -28.47 33.95
C LEU A 177 -15.26 -27.47 32.90
N HIS A 178 -14.54 -27.24 31.81
CA HIS A 178 -14.92 -26.32 30.75
C HIS A 178 -15.67 -26.99 29.59
N GLY A 179 -15.76 -28.32 29.62
CA GLY A 179 -16.52 -29.14 28.67
C GLY A 179 -15.66 -29.88 27.65
N THR A 180 -16.24 -30.18 26.49
CA THR A 180 -15.64 -31.08 25.50
C THR A 180 -14.90 -30.29 24.44
N GLN A 181 -13.58 -30.47 24.38
CA GLN A 181 -12.72 -29.90 23.34
C GLN A 181 -12.71 -30.77 22.07
N ALA A 182 -12.55 -30.15 20.89
CA ALA A 182 -12.36 -30.86 19.63
C ALA A 182 -10.94 -31.44 19.44
N CYS A 183 -10.12 -31.45 20.48
CA CYS A 183 -8.71 -31.85 20.44
C CYS A 183 -8.34 -32.80 21.59
N ARG A 184 -7.15 -33.40 21.52
CA ARG A 184 -6.58 -34.24 22.59
C ARG A 184 -5.49 -33.54 23.42
N CYS A 185 -5.36 -32.21 23.30
CA CYS A 185 -4.41 -31.45 24.11
C CYS A 185 -4.73 -31.59 25.61
N PRO A 186 -3.74 -31.65 26.50
CA PRO A 186 -4.01 -31.69 27.93
C PRO A 186 -4.67 -30.37 28.38
N LEU A 187 -5.56 -30.44 29.38
CA LEU A 187 -6.20 -29.22 29.89
C LEU A 187 -5.17 -28.35 30.63
N TRP A 188 -4.24 -28.96 31.35
CA TRP A 188 -3.18 -28.28 32.09
C TRP A 188 -1.83 -28.51 31.43
N HIS A 189 -0.96 -27.52 31.46
CA HIS A 189 0.46 -27.71 31.17
C HIS A 189 1.16 -28.06 32.47
N GLY A 190 2.03 -29.07 32.44
CA GLY A 190 3.03 -29.30 33.49
C GLY A 190 4.16 -28.30 33.37
#